data_AF-A0A7C3UE01-F1
#
_entry.id   AF-A0A7C3UE01-F1
#
_cell.length_a   1.000
_cell.length_b   1.000
_cell.length_c   1.000
_cell.angle_alpha   90.00
_cell.angle_beta   90.00
_cell.angle_gamma   90.00
#
_symmetry.space_group_name_H-M   'P 1'
#
loop_
_entity.id
_entity.type
_entity.pdbx_description
1 polymer ?
#
loop_
_entity_poly.entity_id
_entity_poly.type
_entity_poly.pdbx_seq_one_letter_code
_entity_poly.pdbx_strand_id
1 'polypeptide(L)' 'MRKGINIGLIGLGTVGTGVAKILLNQENFIREHEKLSLKLCKIADIDITKDRGIKIPQDILTTNVKDII' A
#
# COMPACT_ATOMS: atom_id res chain seq x y z
N MET A 1 -7.12 -21.52 -8.66
CA MET A 1 -6.48 -20.53 -7.76
C MET A 1 -6.38 -19.20 -8.49
N ARG A 2 -6.91 -18.10 -7.96
CA ARG A 2 -6.75 -16.77 -8.57
C ARG A 2 -5.43 -16.16 -8.11
N LYS A 3 -4.63 -15.64 -9.04
CA LYS A 3 -3.40 -14.91 -8.73
C LYS A 3 -3.76 -13.57 -8.11
N GLY A 4 -3.44 -13.39 -6.83
CA GLY A 4 -3.43 -12.06 -6.21
C GLY A 4 -2.27 -11.25 -6.77
N ILE A 5 -2.44 -9.93 -6.87
CA ILE A 5 -1.39 -9.02 -7.28
C ILE A 5 -0.80 -8.36 -6.04
N ASN A 6 0.51 -8.51 -5.86
CA ASN A 6 1.26 -7.81 -4.85
C ASN A 6 1.64 -6.42 -5.39
N ILE A 7 1.41 -5.39 -4.59
CA ILE A 7 1.69 -3.99 -4.93
C ILE A 7 2.76 -3.47 -3.98
N GLY A 8 3.78 -2.85 -4.55
CA GLY A 8 4.72 -1.98 -3.84
C GLY A 8 4.40 -0.52 -4.16
N LEU A 9 4.58 0.37 -3.18
CA LEU A 9 4.38 1.81 -3.33
C LEU A 9 5.69 2.54 -3.04
N ILE A 10 6.13 3.41 -3.95
CA ILE A 10 7.29 4.30 -3.74
C ILE A 10 6.75 5.72 -3.55
N GLY A 11 7.01 6.29 -2.38
CA GLY A 11 6.54 7.59 -1.95
C GLY A 11 5.23 7.52 -1.16
N LEU A 12 5.21 8.22 -0.02
CA LEU A 12 4.10 8.35 0.90
C LEU A 12 3.75 9.82 1.16
N GLY A 13 3.81 10.64 0.11
CA GLY A 13 3.30 12.02 0.09
C GLY A 13 1.76 12.08 0.06
N THR A 14 1.20 13.22 -0.33
CA THR A 14 -0.27 13.41 -0.41
C THR A 14 -0.96 12.35 -1.26
N VAL A 15 -0.43 12.10 -2.47
CA VAL A 15 -1.00 11.10 -3.40
C VAL A 15 -0.76 9.68 -2.89
N GLY A 16 0.47 9.35 -2.49
CA GLY A 16 0.82 8.03 -1.97
C GLY A 16 -0.03 7.63 -0.75
N THR A 17 -0.31 8.59 0.13
CA THR A 17 -1.20 8.39 1.29
C THR A 17 -2.63 8.04 0.85
N GLY A 18 -3.18 8.74 -0.15
CA GLY A 18 -4.49 8.42 -0.71
C GLY A 18 -4.53 7.02 -1.33
N VAL A 19 -3.50 6.65 -2.09
CA VAL A 19 -3.36 5.31 -2.69
C VAL A 19 -3.27 4.23 -1.61
N ALA A 20 -2.41 4.41 -0.60
CA ALA A 20 -2.28 3.49 0.52
C ALA A 20 -3.60 3.33 1.28
N LYS A 21 -4.33 4.44 1.51
CA LYS A 21 -5.66 4.43 2.14
C LYS A 21 -6.66 3.58 1.36
N ILE A 22 -6.73 3.73 0.04
CA ILE A 22 -7.65 2.97 -0.80
C ILE A 22 -7.26 1.49 -0.81
N LEU A 23 -5.95 1.20 -0.92
CA LEU A 23 -5.46 -0.18 -0.99
C LEU A 23 -5.59 -0.93 0.35
N LEU A 24 -5.44 -0.25 1.49
CA LEU A 24 -5.57 -0.85 2.83
C LEU A 24 -7.02 -1.05 3.25
N ASN A 25 -7.91 -0.12 2.93
CA ASN A 25 -9.34 -0.20 3.27
C ASN A 25 -10.16 -0.95 2.20
N GLN A 26 -9.54 -1.89 1.48
CA GLN A 26 -10.21 -2.72 0.48
C GLN A 26 -11.19 -3.70 1.13
N GLU A 27 -12.41 -3.23 1.42
CA GLU A 27 -13.49 -4.15 1.79
C GLU A 27 -14.39 -4.51 0.60
N ASN A 28 -14.84 -3.57 -0.25
CA ASN A 28 -15.83 -3.92 -1.30
C ASN A 28 -15.51 -3.43 -2.73
N PHE A 29 -15.01 -2.21 -2.92
CA PHE A 29 -14.99 -1.57 -4.26
C PHE A 29 -14.14 -2.28 -5.32
N ILE A 30 -12.92 -2.73 -4.98
CA ILE A 30 -12.01 -3.43 -5.92
C ILE A 30 -12.41 -4.91 -6.06
N ARG A 31 -12.88 -5.53 -4.98
CA ARG A 31 -13.26 -6.95 -4.97
C ARG A 31 -14.54 -7.21 -5.75
N GLU A 32 -15.53 -6.31 -5.67
CA GLU A 32 -16.83 -6.47 -6.35
C GLU A 32 -16.74 -6.29 -7.87
N HIS A 33 -15.94 -5.32 -8.35
CA HIS A 33 -15.90 -5.01 -9.79
C HIS A 33 -14.89 -5.84 -10.60
N GLU A 34 -13.71 -6.12 -10.05
CA GLU A 34 -12.60 -6.68 -10.84
C GLU A 34 -12.28 -8.15 -10.53
N LYS A 35 -12.95 -8.77 -9.53
CA LYS A 35 -12.66 -10.16 -9.06
C LYS A 35 -11.16 -10.40 -8.72
N LEU A 36 -10.36 -9.33 -8.62
CA LEU A 36 -8.93 -9.31 -8.37
C LEU A 36 -8.67 -9.02 -6.89
N SER A 37 -7.71 -9.74 -6.30
CA SER A 37 -7.23 -9.46 -4.94
C SER A 37 -5.93 -8.68 -5.04
N LEU A 38 -5.93 -7.42 -4.62
CA LEU A 38 -4.74 -6.60 -4.53
C LEU A 38 -4.21 -6.62 -3.09
N LYS A 39 -2.90 -6.82 -2.92
CA LYS A 39 -2.24 -6.80 -1.61
C LYS A 39 -1.14 -5.74 -1.62
N LEU A 40 -1.27 -4.71 -0.80
CA LEU A 40 -0.19 -3.77 -0.56
C LEU A 40 0.86 -4.43 0.35
N CYS A 41 2.02 -4.75 -0.19
CA CYS A 41 3.06 -5.54 0.50
C CYS A 41 4.16 -4.67 1.10
N LYS A 42 4.50 -3.55 0.47
CA LYS A 42 5.59 -2.68 0.92
C LYS A 42 5.38 -1.25 0.43
N ILE A 43 5.81 -0.28 1.24
CA ILE A 43 5.80 1.14 0.96
C ILE A 43 7.19 1.68 1.32
N ALA A 44 7.89 2.25 0.34
CA ALA A 44 9.15 2.95 0.57
C ALA A 44 8.90 4.46 0.62
N ASP A 45 9.31 5.12 1.70
CA ASP A 45 9.33 6.58 1.79
C ASP A 45 10.58 7.04 2.53
N ILE A 46 11.05 8.26 2.23
CA ILE A 46 12.20 8.84 2.92
C ILE A 46 11.88 9.06 4.42
N ASP A 47 10.61 9.33 4.75
CA ASP A 47 10.16 9.54 6.12
C ASP A 47 8.95 8.66 6.46
N ILE A 48 9.23 7.51 7.09
CA ILE A 48 8.20 6.57 7.53
C ILE A 48 7.61 6.91 8.91
N THR A 49 8.13 7.95 9.58
CA THR A 49 7.71 8.34 10.94
C THR A 49 6.66 9.45 10.93
N LYS A 50 6.62 10.24 9.86
CA LYS A 50 5.64 11.31 9.68
C LYS A 50 4.22 10.76 9.69
N ASP A 51 3.39 11.36 10.54
CA ASP A 51 1.97 11.07 10.56
C ASP A 51 1.32 11.41 9.21
N ARG A 52 0.66 10.41 8.62
CA ARG A 52 -0.04 10.51 7.34
C ARG A 52 -1.57 10.58 7.52
N GLY A 53 -2.06 10.59 8.76
CA GLY A 53 -3.50 10.60 9.05
C GLY A 53 -4.21 9.29 8.70
N ILE A 54 -3.46 8.21 8.46
CA ILE A 54 -3.97 6.87 8.20
C ILE A 54 -3.18 5.83 8.98
N LYS A 55 -3.84 4.74 9.39
CA LYS A 55 -3.17 3.60 10.02
C LYS A 55 -2.47 2.76 8.95
N ILE A 56 -1.16 2.74 8.99
CA ILE A 56 -0.32 1.92 8.11
C ILE A 56 0.43 0.91 8.99
N PRO A 57 0.38 -0.40 8.68
CA PRO A 57 1.20 -1.39 9.36
C PRO A 57 2.69 -1.04 9.24
N GLN A 58 3.43 -1.09 10.35
CA GLN A 58 4.84 -0.68 10.37
C GLN A 58 5.75 -1.67 9.62
N ASP A 59 5.36 -2.94 9.54
CA ASP A 59 6.09 -4.02 8.86
C ASP A 59 6.13 -3.87 7.32
N ILE A 60 5.21 -3.09 6.76
CA ILE A 60 5.19 -2.77 5.34
C ILE A 60 5.87 -1.44 5.01
N LEU A 61 6.33 -0.66 5.99
CA LEU A 61 7.08 0.57 5.76
C LEU A 61 8.58 0.28 5.66
N THR A 62 9.27 0.98 4.76
CA THR A 62 10.73 0.94 4.65
C THR A 62 11.27 2.29 4.19
N THR A 63 12.51 2.59 4.55
CA THR A 63 13.28 3.70 3.97
C THR A 63 14.18 3.26 2.81
N ASN A 64 14.24 1.95 2.53
CA ASN A 64 15.03 1.38 1.46
C ASN A 64 14.14 0.93 0.30
N VAL A 65 14.23 1.63 -0.83
CA VAL A 65 13.45 1.31 -2.05
C VAL A 65 13.73 -0.09 -2.59
N LYS A 66 14.91 -0.68 -2.31
CA LYS A 66 15.26 -2.02 -2.79
C LYS A 66 14.42 -3.12 -2.14
N ASP A 67 13.78 -2.86 -1.00
CA ASP A 67 12.93 -3.85 -0.32
C ASP A 67 11.57 -4.05 -1.02
N ILE A 68 11.29 -3.30 -2.09
CA ILE A 68 10.07 -3.43 -2.90
C ILE A 68 10.22 -4.50 -4.01
N ILE A 69 11.45 -4.82 -4.42
CA ILE A 69 11.76 -5.69 -5.57
C ILE A 69 11.71 -7.16 -5.18
#